data_AF-A0A821LCD1-F1
#
_entry.id   AF-A0A821LCD1-F1
#
_cell.length_a   1.000
_cell.length_b   1.000
_cell.length_c   1.000
_cell.angle_alpha   90.00
_cell.angle_beta   90.00
_cell.angle_gamma   90.00
#
_symmetry.space_group_name_H-M   'P 1'
#
loop_
_entity.id
_entity.type
_entity.pdbx_description
1 polymer ?
#
loop_
_entity_poly.entity_id
_entity_poly.type
_entity_poly.pdbx_seq_one_letter_code
_entity_poly.pdbx_strand_id
1 'polypeptide(L)'
;MGRNKSFLLYASSSEQFDRLMDKNIWPIQICSVDYSIDFPSKVPSSYSILALDVPAQWNLLEFELDTKKQYPTIIKVERLYIKGGIPISKVGIDFSSNQELNKIIKNKKLLVDDNNTSFMIQPYSPPLLILRCFNCQQYNDHIVANCPHKDNSTCFRCGQNHPYNPDCTNKICCANCHQDHMAGNPNYPIKIEERRRYQSSISTTTNNKSKQENLSSSVWTTNQPKCNTPIYPSSTINNVQKITDASAILDLSKKIDLLTIKIEHFSTEQVKINSSLNNMYQHINSCQKEIYSMKEFIMNKFYPFVCELSNVFLGKSKQAEKDRLRPLFIQFKQDFKEVTKSIAFVTRSNAISPNSSSNESISNDF
;
A
#
# COMPACT_ATOMS: atom_id res chain seq x y z
N MET A 1 -20.26 -20.69 28.43
CA MET A 1 -19.46 -19.99 27.41
C MET A 1 -20.12 -20.21 26.06
N GLY A 2 -20.83 -19.22 25.52
CA GLY A 2 -21.40 -19.31 24.16
C GLY A 2 -20.26 -19.33 23.15
N ARG A 3 -20.25 -20.31 22.24
CA ARG A 3 -19.28 -20.33 21.13
C ARG A 3 -19.66 -19.23 20.15
N ASN A 4 -18.80 -18.24 19.96
CA ASN A 4 -18.92 -17.32 18.84
C ASN A 4 -18.86 -18.14 17.54
N LYS A 5 -19.93 -18.08 16.75
CA LYS A 5 -19.97 -18.71 15.43
C LYS A 5 -19.57 -17.66 14.41
N SER A 6 -18.54 -17.96 13.64
CA SER A 6 -18.11 -17.12 12.51
C SER A 6 -18.61 -17.76 11.22
N PHE A 7 -19.14 -16.93 10.32
CA PHE A 7 -19.57 -17.34 8.99
C PHE A 7 -18.69 -16.66 7.96
N LEU A 8 -18.28 -17.43 6.95
CA LEU A 8 -17.54 -16.91 5.80
C LEU A 8 -18.51 -16.76 4.64
N LEU A 9 -18.51 -15.58 4.05
CA LEU A 9 -19.33 -15.23 2.90
C LEU A 9 -18.43 -15.07 1.69
N TYR A 10 -18.80 -15.72 0.60
CA TYR A 10 -18.03 -15.69 -0.64
C TYR A 10 -18.88 -15.04 -1.73
N ALA A 11 -18.29 -14.06 -2.42
CA ALA A 11 -18.87 -13.53 -3.64
C ALA A 11 -18.47 -14.41 -4.83
N SER A 12 -19.45 -14.81 -5.64
CA SER A 12 -19.22 -15.53 -6.90
C SER A 12 -19.05 -14.60 -8.11
N SER A 13 -19.36 -13.31 -7.94
CA SER A 13 -19.25 -12.28 -8.97
C SER A 13 -18.84 -10.93 -8.37
N SER A 14 -18.36 -10.02 -9.22
CA SER A 14 -18.04 -8.65 -8.81
C SER A 14 -19.27 -7.89 -8.29
N GLU A 15 -20.45 -8.09 -8.88
CA GLU A 15 -21.67 -7.45 -8.38
C GLU A 15 -22.03 -7.93 -6.97
N GLN A 16 -21.90 -9.24 -6.70
CA GLN A 16 -22.10 -9.76 -5.34
C GLN A 16 -21.06 -9.20 -4.38
N PHE A 17 -19.80 -9.06 -4.81
CA PHE A 17 -18.75 -8.48 -3.97
C PHE A 17 -19.06 -7.01 -3.66
N ASP A 18 -19.42 -6.20 -4.67
CA ASP A 18 -19.84 -4.81 -4.50
C ASP A 18 -20.95 -4.68 -3.47
N ARG A 19 -21.99 -5.53 -3.57
CA ARG A 19 -23.08 -5.57 -2.59
C ARG A 19 -22.57 -5.90 -1.20
N LEU A 20 -21.80 -6.97 -1.03
CA LEU A 20 -21.28 -7.38 0.29
C LEU A 20 -20.38 -6.31 0.93
N MET A 21 -19.73 -5.45 0.13
CA MET A 21 -18.90 -4.35 0.62
C MET A 21 -19.68 -3.08 1.00
N ASP A 22 -20.96 -2.96 0.61
CA ASP A 22 -21.81 -1.84 1.00
C ASP A 22 -22.29 -2.01 2.45
N LYS A 23 -21.85 -1.11 3.33
CA LYS A 23 -22.23 -1.15 4.76
C LYS A 23 -23.73 -0.96 4.98
N ASN A 24 -24.42 -0.31 4.05
CA ASN A 24 -25.83 0.03 4.21
C ASN A 24 -26.77 -1.15 3.93
N ILE A 25 -26.29 -2.20 3.24
CA ILE A 25 -27.13 -3.38 2.94
C ILE A 25 -27.21 -4.36 4.10
N TRP A 26 -26.34 -4.21 5.10
CA TRP A 26 -26.25 -5.14 6.21
C TRP A 26 -27.25 -4.76 7.31
N PRO A 27 -28.11 -5.70 7.76
CA PRO A 27 -29.06 -5.42 8.84
C PRO A 27 -28.33 -5.14 10.15
N ILE A 28 -28.95 -4.46 11.11
CA ILE A 28 -28.31 -4.21 12.42
C ILE A 28 -28.29 -5.51 13.27
N GLN A 29 -29.28 -6.39 13.07
CA GLN A 29 -29.42 -7.66 13.77
C GLN A 29 -29.88 -8.77 12.82
N ILE A 30 -29.52 -10.00 13.14
CA ILE A 30 -30.01 -11.20 12.46
C ILE A 30 -30.70 -12.07 13.50
N CYS A 31 -32.02 -12.30 13.35
CA CYS A 31 -32.83 -13.05 14.33
C CYS A 31 -32.69 -12.53 15.77
N SER A 32 -32.67 -11.20 15.95
CA SER A 32 -32.46 -10.52 17.25
C SER A 32 -31.12 -10.80 17.92
N VAL A 33 -30.14 -11.28 17.14
CA VAL A 33 -28.75 -11.47 17.58
C VAL A 33 -27.90 -10.36 16.98
N ASP A 34 -27.15 -9.68 17.84
CA ASP A 34 -26.14 -8.72 17.43
C ASP A 34 -24.97 -9.44 16.76
N TYR A 35 -24.40 -8.82 15.74
CA TYR A 35 -23.26 -9.35 15.02
C TYR A 35 -22.31 -8.24 14.58
N SER A 36 -21.07 -8.63 14.28
CA SER A 36 -20.07 -7.75 13.69
C SER A 36 -19.69 -8.24 12.30
N ILE A 37 -19.37 -7.31 11.42
CA ILE A 37 -18.90 -7.61 10.07
C ILE A 37 -17.45 -7.20 9.98
N ASP A 38 -16.61 -8.19 9.69
CA ASP A 38 -15.21 -7.96 9.37
C ASP A 38 -15.07 -7.89 7.85
N PHE A 39 -14.91 -6.68 7.34
CA PHE A 39 -14.60 -6.48 5.92
C PHE A 39 -13.19 -6.96 5.61
N PRO A 40 -12.95 -7.52 4.40
CA PRO A 40 -11.64 -8.03 4.04
C PRO A 40 -10.62 -6.88 3.96
N SER A 41 -9.44 -7.11 4.53
CA SER A 41 -8.31 -6.17 4.45
C SER A 41 -7.59 -6.17 3.10
N LYS A 42 -7.97 -7.09 2.21
CA LYS A 42 -7.49 -7.22 0.83
C LYS A 42 -8.68 -7.44 -0.09
N VAL A 43 -8.70 -6.68 -1.19
CA VAL A 43 -9.70 -6.84 -2.24
C VAL A 43 -9.11 -7.61 -3.43
N PRO A 44 -9.94 -8.16 -4.33
CA PRO A 44 -9.46 -8.69 -5.60
C PRO A 44 -8.72 -7.62 -6.39
N SER A 45 -7.71 -7.99 -7.18
CA SER A 45 -6.91 -7.01 -7.94
C SER A 45 -7.71 -6.16 -8.92
N SER A 46 -8.89 -6.64 -9.36
CA SER A 46 -9.82 -5.88 -10.20
C SER A 46 -10.45 -4.68 -9.49
N TYR A 47 -10.26 -4.54 -8.18
CA TYR A 47 -10.70 -3.43 -7.33
C TYR A 47 -9.55 -2.51 -6.92
N SER A 48 -8.39 -2.69 -7.53
CA SER A 48 -7.18 -1.98 -7.16
C SER A 48 -6.60 -1.25 -8.37
N ILE A 49 -6.01 -0.07 -8.13
CA ILE A 49 -5.22 0.68 -9.12
C ILE A 49 -3.86 1.04 -8.55
N LEU A 50 -2.97 1.45 -9.43
CA LEU A 50 -1.70 2.07 -9.09
C LEU A 50 -1.72 3.53 -9.52
N ALA A 51 -1.56 4.42 -8.55
CA ALA A 51 -1.17 5.80 -8.80
C ALA A 51 0.35 5.86 -9.03
N LEU A 52 0.73 6.45 -10.14
CA LEU A 52 2.11 6.61 -10.58
C LEU A 52 2.64 7.98 -10.18
N ASP A 53 3.95 8.06 -10.00
CA ASP A 53 4.70 9.30 -9.74
C ASP A 53 4.27 10.07 -8.49
N VAL A 54 3.60 9.40 -7.54
CA VAL A 54 3.31 9.96 -6.22
C VAL A 54 4.63 10.03 -5.43
N PRO A 55 5.14 11.22 -5.05
CA PRO A 55 6.46 11.34 -4.44
C PRO A 55 6.61 10.45 -3.20
N ALA A 56 7.77 9.79 -3.07
CA ALA A 56 8.02 8.80 -2.01
C ALA A 56 8.01 9.41 -0.61
N GLN A 57 8.35 10.70 -0.50
CA GLN A 57 8.37 11.48 0.73
C GLN A 57 6.98 11.98 1.18
N TRP A 58 5.94 11.83 0.35
CA TRP A 58 4.60 12.27 0.73
C TRP A 58 4.03 11.44 1.87
N ASN A 59 3.41 12.13 2.83
CA ASN A 59 2.67 11.52 3.92
C ASN A 59 1.46 10.77 3.33
N LEU A 60 1.49 9.45 3.45
CA LEU A 60 0.47 8.60 2.85
C LEU A 60 -0.89 8.75 3.55
N LEU A 61 -0.91 9.09 4.83
CA LEU A 61 -2.15 9.30 5.59
C LEU A 61 -2.88 10.55 5.10
N GLU A 62 -2.16 11.65 4.88
CA GLU A 62 -2.73 12.88 4.31
C GLU A 62 -3.23 12.65 2.88
N PHE A 63 -2.40 11.99 2.05
CA PHE A 63 -2.79 11.61 0.69
C PHE A 63 -4.06 10.74 0.68
N GLU A 64 -4.18 9.77 1.60
CA GLU A 64 -5.38 8.95 1.75
C GLU A 64 -6.60 9.77 2.16
N LEU A 65 -6.45 10.69 3.12
CA LEU A 65 -7.56 11.55 3.56
C LEU A 65 -8.06 12.45 2.42
N ASP A 66 -7.16 13.04 1.65
CA ASP A 66 -7.52 13.93 0.55
C ASP A 66 -8.15 13.16 -0.61
N THR A 67 -7.56 12.05 -1.02
CA THR A 67 -8.16 11.19 -2.05
C THR A 67 -9.52 10.62 -1.64
N LYS A 68 -9.74 10.29 -0.36
CA LYS A 68 -11.05 9.84 0.16
C LYS A 68 -12.14 10.91 0.10
N LYS A 69 -11.79 12.21 0.13
CA LYS A 69 -12.78 13.28 -0.08
C LYS A 69 -13.37 13.22 -1.49
N GLN A 70 -12.52 12.93 -2.48
CA GLN A 70 -12.92 12.81 -3.89
C GLN A 70 -13.54 11.45 -4.21
N TYR A 71 -13.06 10.39 -3.56
CA TYR A 71 -13.46 9.00 -3.79
C TYR A 71 -13.76 8.27 -2.48
N PRO A 72 -14.98 8.41 -1.92
CA PRO A 72 -15.35 7.81 -0.63
C PRO A 72 -15.29 6.28 -0.59
N THR A 73 -15.24 5.61 -1.74
CA THR A 73 -15.14 4.14 -1.84
C THR A 73 -13.71 3.61 -1.68
N ILE A 74 -12.70 4.47 -1.51
CA ILE A 74 -11.35 4.02 -1.18
C ILE A 74 -11.37 3.31 0.18
N ILE A 75 -10.93 2.06 0.20
CA ILE A 75 -10.79 1.26 1.42
C ILE A 75 -9.41 1.49 2.02
N LYS A 76 -8.38 1.44 1.16
CA LYS A 76 -6.98 1.38 1.56
C LYS A 76 -6.09 2.09 0.55
N VAL A 77 -5.09 2.76 1.08
CA VAL A 77 -3.98 3.34 0.31
C VAL A 77 -2.67 2.76 0.85
N GLU A 78 -1.82 2.24 -0.03
CA GLU A 78 -0.54 1.65 0.36
C GLU A 78 0.63 2.10 -0.52
N ARG A 79 1.74 2.47 0.12
CA ARG A 79 3.00 2.75 -0.58
C ARG A 79 3.62 1.44 -1.03
N LEU A 80 4.07 1.36 -2.28
CA LEU A 80 4.87 0.22 -2.72
C LEU A 80 6.34 0.38 -2.33
N TYR A 81 7.01 -0.75 -2.12
CA TYR A 81 8.42 -0.81 -1.72
C TYR A 81 9.19 -1.78 -2.61
N ILE A 82 10.46 -1.47 -2.88
CA ILE A 82 11.40 -2.43 -3.48
C ILE A 82 12.06 -3.29 -2.40
N LYS A 83 12.79 -4.32 -2.82
CA LYS A 83 13.62 -5.14 -1.93
C LYS A 83 14.56 -4.22 -1.13
N GLY A 84 14.60 -4.41 0.19
CA GLY A 84 15.33 -3.54 1.11
C GLY A 84 14.49 -2.45 1.78
N GLY A 85 13.17 -2.41 1.55
CA GLY A 85 12.26 -1.51 2.27
C GLY A 85 12.30 -0.06 1.80
N ILE A 86 12.87 0.20 0.62
CA ILE A 86 12.92 1.55 0.04
C ILE A 86 11.57 1.85 -0.63
N PRO A 87 10.87 2.95 -0.25
CA PRO A 87 9.60 3.32 -0.87
C PRO A 87 9.82 3.76 -2.31
N ILE A 88 8.87 3.43 -3.19
CA ILE A 88 8.86 3.90 -4.58
C ILE A 88 7.72 4.88 -4.84
N SER A 89 7.84 5.64 -5.92
CA SER A 89 6.83 6.60 -6.38
C SER A 89 5.60 5.92 -7.00
N LYS A 90 5.09 4.86 -6.36
CA LYS A 90 3.88 4.14 -6.73
C LYS A 90 3.06 3.87 -5.48
N VAL A 91 1.76 4.11 -5.59
CA VAL A 91 0.80 3.90 -4.50
C VAL A 91 -0.30 2.98 -5.00
N GLY A 92 -0.51 1.87 -4.30
CA GLY A 92 -1.67 1.01 -4.48
C GLY A 92 -2.88 1.60 -3.79
N ILE A 93 -4.02 1.59 -4.47
CA ILE A 93 -5.28 2.10 -3.93
C ILE A 93 -6.37 1.06 -4.19
N ASP A 94 -7.02 0.62 -3.12
CA ASP A 94 -8.08 -0.37 -3.12
C ASP A 94 -9.44 0.30 -2.95
N PHE A 95 -10.43 -0.14 -3.72
CA PHE A 95 -11.78 0.41 -3.75
C PHE A 95 -12.81 -0.63 -3.32
N SER A 96 -13.93 -0.19 -2.73
CA SER A 96 -15.07 -1.04 -2.42
C SER A 96 -16.04 -1.23 -3.59
N SER A 97 -15.95 -0.40 -4.62
CA SER A 97 -16.84 -0.43 -5.79
C SER A 97 -16.08 -0.61 -7.09
N ASN A 98 -16.37 -1.68 -7.83
CA ASN A 98 -15.80 -1.87 -9.16
C ASN A 98 -16.31 -0.83 -10.16
N GLN A 99 -17.58 -0.44 -10.02
CA GLN A 99 -18.23 0.50 -10.94
C GLN A 99 -17.58 1.88 -10.87
N GLU A 100 -17.30 2.39 -9.67
CA GLU A 100 -16.59 3.68 -9.52
C GLU A 100 -15.17 3.59 -10.06
N LEU A 101 -14.44 2.52 -9.70
CA LEU A 101 -13.09 2.29 -10.18
C LEU A 101 -13.00 2.31 -11.72
N ASN A 102 -13.95 1.67 -12.41
CA ASN A 102 -13.98 1.66 -13.87
C ASN A 102 -14.17 3.07 -14.47
N LYS A 103 -14.90 3.96 -13.79
CA LYS A 103 -15.01 5.37 -14.21
C LYS A 103 -13.66 6.08 -14.07
N ILE A 104 -12.94 5.86 -12.96
CA ILE A 104 -11.62 6.46 -12.72
C ILE A 104 -10.60 5.93 -13.74
N ILE A 105 -10.56 4.61 -13.97
CA ILE A 105 -9.68 3.97 -14.95
C ILE A 105 -9.91 4.53 -16.36
N LYS A 106 -11.18 4.75 -16.74
CA LYS A 106 -11.54 5.35 -18.03
C LYS A 106 -10.93 6.76 -18.20
N ASN A 107 -10.87 7.53 -17.12
CA ASN A 107 -10.28 8.88 -17.10
C ASN A 107 -8.74 8.87 -17.03
N LYS A 108 -8.13 7.73 -16.67
CA LYS A 108 -6.67 7.52 -16.54
C LYS A 108 -5.95 8.45 -15.55
N LYS A 109 -6.69 9.23 -14.77
CA LYS A 109 -6.17 10.17 -13.79
C LYS A 109 -6.92 10.02 -12.46
N LEU A 110 -6.17 10.12 -11.38
CA LEU A 110 -6.68 10.24 -10.01
C LEU A 110 -6.56 11.69 -9.58
N LEU A 111 -7.66 12.31 -9.16
CA LEU A 111 -7.66 13.65 -8.56
C LEU A 111 -7.47 13.53 -7.05
N VAL A 112 -6.57 14.31 -6.47
CA VAL A 112 -6.30 14.27 -5.03
C VAL A 112 -7.00 15.40 -4.30
N ASP A 113 -6.99 16.59 -4.88
CA ASP A 113 -7.52 17.81 -4.26
C ASP A 113 -8.26 18.69 -5.28
N ASP A 114 -8.89 19.74 -4.78
CA ASP A 114 -9.57 20.75 -5.59
C ASP A 114 -8.58 21.68 -6.33
N ASN A 115 -7.28 21.59 -6.02
CA ASN A 115 -6.20 22.35 -6.64
C ASN A 115 -5.65 21.68 -7.91
N ASN A 116 -6.40 20.72 -8.49
CA ASN A 116 -6.03 19.98 -9.69
C ASN A 116 -4.76 19.12 -9.55
N THR A 117 -4.34 18.78 -8.33
CA THR A 117 -3.29 17.77 -8.14
C THR A 117 -3.81 16.44 -8.66
N SER A 118 -3.13 15.90 -9.69
CA SER A 118 -3.56 14.67 -10.33
C SER A 118 -2.40 13.74 -10.66
N PHE A 119 -2.66 12.45 -10.54
CA PHE A 119 -1.69 11.39 -10.83
C PHE A 119 -2.19 10.50 -11.95
N MET A 120 -1.27 10.07 -12.80
CA MET A 120 -1.56 9.03 -13.78
C MET A 120 -1.84 7.73 -13.06
N ILE A 121 -2.84 6.98 -13.54
CA ILE A 121 -3.18 5.68 -12.97
C ILE A 121 -3.13 4.55 -13.99
N GLN A 122 -2.96 3.35 -13.47
CA GLN A 122 -3.14 2.11 -14.22
C GLN A 122 -3.86 1.07 -13.35
N PRO A 123 -4.59 0.11 -13.96
CA PRO A 123 -5.12 -1.03 -13.24
C PRO A 123 -4.00 -1.76 -12.48
N TYR A 124 -4.28 -2.17 -11.25
CA TYR A 124 -3.32 -2.99 -10.51
C TYR A 124 -3.30 -4.39 -11.10
N SER A 125 -2.17 -4.76 -11.70
CA SER A 125 -1.88 -6.14 -12.04
C SER A 125 -0.88 -6.66 -11.01
N PRO A 126 -1.27 -7.61 -10.14
CA PRO A 126 -0.31 -8.23 -9.25
C PRO A 126 0.83 -8.86 -10.08
N PRO A 127 2.07 -8.87 -9.56
CA PRO A 127 3.15 -9.57 -10.23
C PRO A 127 2.75 -11.04 -10.38
N LEU A 128 2.57 -11.48 -11.62
CA LEU A 128 2.18 -12.86 -11.89
C LEU A 128 3.30 -13.79 -11.42
N LEU A 129 2.96 -14.60 -10.42
CA LEU A 129 3.72 -15.78 -10.06
C LEU A 129 3.42 -16.83 -11.11
N ILE A 130 4.14 -16.74 -12.24
CA ILE A 130 4.22 -17.84 -13.18
C ILE A 130 4.95 -18.96 -12.45
N LEU A 131 4.17 -19.91 -11.95
CA LEU A 131 4.66 -21.03 -11.17
C LEU A 131 5.58 -21.86 -12.04
N ARG A 132 6.78 -22.09 -11.52
CA ARG A 132 7.75 -22.99 -12.10
C ARG A 132 7.94 -24.17 -11.17
N CYS A 133 7.82 -25.37 -11.70
CA CYS A 133 8.17 -26.56 -10.95
C CYS A 133 9.69 -26.59 -10.72
N PHE A 134 10.14 -26.59 -9.46
CA PHE A 134 11.59 -26.63 -9.15
C PHE A 134 12.24 -27.98 -9.43
N ASN A 135 11.45 -29.01 -9.77
CA ASN A 135 11.96 -30.32 -10.15
C ASN A 135 12.25 -30.39 -11.66
N CYS A 136 11.24 -30.23 -12.52
CA CYS A 136 11.43 -30.31 -13.98
C CYS A 136 11.71 -28.96 -14.67
N GLN A 137 11.73 -27.85 -13.92
CA GLN A 137 11.90 -26.47 -14.42
C GLN A 137 10.84 -25.96 -15.40
N GLN A 138 9.83 -26.77 -15.74
CA GLN A 138 8.73 -26.35 -16.61
C GLN A 138 7.86 -25.30 -15.92
N TYR A 139 7.38 -24.36 -16.72
CA TYR A 139 6.31 -23.44 -16.37
C TYR A 139 5.02 -24.15 -16.80
N ASN A 140 4.16 -24.50 -15.83
CA ASN A 140 2.76 -24.95 -15.95
C ASN A 140 2.33 -25.59 -14.61
N ASP A 141 1.17 -25.15 -14.12
CA ASP A 141 0.16 -25.59 -13.12
C ASP A 141 0.53 -26.45 -11.91
N HIS A 142 1.70 -27.08 -11.86
CA HIS A 142 2.08 -28.03 -10.84
C HIS A 142 3.28 -27.55 -10.03
N ILE A 143 3.25 -27.91 -8.76
CA ILE A 143 4.35 -27.74 -7.82
C ILE A 143 5.18 -29.03 -7.76
N VAL A 144 6.34 -28.97 -7.09
CA VAL A 144 7.26 -30.12 -6.94
C VAL A 144 6.54 -31.38 -6.43
N ALA A 145 5.62 -31.24 -5.48
CA ALA A 145 4.86 -32.35 -4.91
C ALA A 145 4.04 -33.13 -5.95
N ASN A 146 3.56 -32.44 -6.99
CA ASN A 146 2.70 -32.98 -8.04
C ASN A 146 3.43 -33.07 -9.39
N CYS A 147 4.76 -33.07 -9.38
CA CYS A 147 5.53 -33.18 -10.61
C CYS A 147 5.36 -34.58 -11.22
N PRO A 148 4.99 -34.71 -12.51
CA PRO A 148 4.91 -36.01 -13.17
C PRO A 148 6.29 -36.67 -13.37
N HIS A 149 7.38 -35.91 -13.24
CA HIS A 149 8.75 -36.36 -13.46
C HIS A 149 9.55 -36.46 -12.15
N LYS A 150 8.99 -37.10 -11.10
CA LYS A 150 9.60 -37.13 -9.76
C LYS A 150 11.05 -37.63 -9.74
N ASP A 151 11.36 -38.63 -10.58
CA ASP A 151 12.68 -39.26 -10.61
C ASP A 151 13.65 -38.58 -11.60
N ASN A 152 13.14 -37.67 -12.45
CA ASN A 152 13.90 -36.99 -13.49
C ASN A 152 13.98 -35.49 -13.21
N SER A 153 14.76 -35.14 -12.19
CA SER A 153 15.04 -33.74 -11.88
C SER A 153 15.88 -33.08 -12.97
N THR A 154 15.53 -31.84 -13.28
CA THR A 154 16.20 -31.01 -14.27
C THR A 154 16.94 -29.87 -13.57
N CYS A 155 18.22 -29.73 -13.87
CA CYS A 155 19.07 -28.72 -13.25
C CYS A 155 18.63 -27.31 -13.64
N PHE A 156 18.35 -26.47 -12.63
CA PHE A 156 18.01 -25.06 -12.82
C PHE A 156 19.05 -24.27 -13.62
N ARG A 157 20.33 -24.66 -13.54
CA ARG A 157 21.45 -23.93 -14.15
C ARG A 157 21.73 -24.32 -15.60
N CYS A 158 21.77 -25.62 -15.89
CA CYS A 158 22.19 -26.13 -17.21
C CYS A 158 21.09 -26.87 -17.99
N GLY A 159 19.91 -27.08 -17.38
CA GLY A 159 18.78 -27.73 -18.05
C GLY A 159 18.96 -29.23 -18.33
N GLN A 160 20.01 -29.88 -17.83
CA GLN A 160 20.22 -31.31 -17.97
C GLN A 160 19.54 -32.13 -16.87
N ASN A 161 19.36 -33.44 -17.11
CA ASN A 161 18.68 -34.39 -16.22
C ASN A 161 19.56 -34.78 -15.01
N HIS A 162 19.70 -33.86 -14.07
CA HIS A 162 20.27 -34.09 -12.76
C HIS A 162 19.75 -33.04 -11.77
N PRO A 163 19.80 -33.31 -10.46
CA PRO A 163 19.36 -32.35 -9.45
C PRO A 163 20.23 -31.10 -9.46
N TYR A 164 19.69 -29.99 -8.98
CA TYR A 164 20.44 -28.74 -8.87
C TYR A 164 21.68 -28.93 -7.98
N ASN A 165 22.84 -28.59 -8.53
CA ASN A 165 24.11 -28.54 -7.83
C ASN A 165 24.72 -27.14 -8.03
N PRO A 166 25.05 -26.40 -6.95
CA PRO A 166 25.76 -25.11 -7.04
C PRO A 166 27.03 -25.19 -7.89
N ASP A 167 27.75 -26.32 -7.79
CA ASP A 167 29.03 -26.57 -8.45
C ASP A 167 28.89 -27.23 -9.84
N CYS A 168 27.69 -27.16 -10.44
CA CYS A 168 27.45 -27.73 -11.76
C CYS A 168 28.40 -27.14 -12.81
N THR A 169 29.26 -27.97 -13.40
CA THR A 169 30.27 -27.55 -14.40
C THR A 169 29.70 -27.41 -15.81
N ASN A 170 28.46 -27.87 -16.04
CA ASN A 170 27.80 -27.80 -17.34
C ASN A 170 27.57 -26.34 -17.78
N LYS A 171 27.59 -26.12 -19.10
CA LYS A 171 27.27 -24.81 -19.69
C LYS A 171 25.89 -24.34 -19.23
N ILE A 172 25.80 -23.06 -18.83
CA ILE A 172 24.52 -22.45 -18.44
C ILE A 172 23.58 -22.52 -19.64
N CYS A 173 22.41 -23.12 -19.42
CA CYS A 173 21.44 -23.38 -20.46
C CYS A 173 20.05 -23.55 -19.85
N CYS A 174 19.05 -22.91 -20.44
CA CYS A 174 17.68 -22.97 -19.94
C CYS A 174 17.02 -24.29 -20.34
N ALA A 175 16.45 -25.02 -19.38
CA ALA A 175 15.71 -26.25 -19.62
C ALA A 175 14.56 -26.11 -20.66
N ASN A 176 13.96 -24.91 -20.77
CA ASN A 176 12.75 -24.71 -21.58
C ASN A 176 13.01 -24.07 -22.96
N CYS A 177 14.10 -23.32 -23.16
CA CYS A 177 14.41 -22.70 -24.46
C CYS A 177 15.83 -22.90 -24.95
N HIS A 178 16.66 -23.57 -24.14
CA HIS A 178 18.03 -23.93 -24.48
C HIS A 178 18.93 -22.73 -24.84
N GLN A 179 18.58 -21.54 -24.33
CA GLN A 179 19.38 -20.32 -24.45
C GLN A 179 20.36 -20.19 -23.28
N ASP A 180 21.37 -19.33 -23.42
CA ASP A 180 22.46 -19.11 -22.46
C ASP A 180 22.00 -18.30 -21.22
N HIS A 181 21.03 -18.84 -20.49
CA HIS A 181 20.59 -18.33 -19.20
C HIS A 181 20.00 -19.45 -18.33
N MET A 182 19.95 -19.24 -17.00
CA MET A 182 19.32 -20.20 -16.09
C MET A 182 17.80 -20.30 -16.31
N ALA A 183 17.20 -21.45 -15.97
CA ALA A 183 15.75 -21.54 -15.82
C ALA A 183 15.30 -20.48 -14.81
N GLY A 184 14.23 -19.72 -15.05
CA GLY A 184 13.76 -18.67 -14.12
C GLY A 184 14.24 -17.25 -14.41
N ASN A 185 15.09 -17.05 -15.42
CA ASN A 185 15.47 -15.72 -15.89
C ASN A 185 14.20 -14.83 -16.08
N PRO A 186 14.12 -13.64 -15.45
CA PRO A 186 13.00 -12.72 -15.61
C PRO A 186 12.70 -12.35 -17.08
N ASN A 187 13.71 -12.36 -17.94
CA ASN A 187 13.62 -11.98 -19.35
C ASN A 187 13.30 -13.16 -20.28
N TYR A 188 12.87 -14.29 -19.72
CA TYR A 188 12.52 -15.47 -20.51
C TYR A 188 11.30 -15.19 -21.42
N PRO A 189 11.40 -15.35 -22.77
CA PRO A 189 10.33 -14.97 -23.70
C PRO A 189 8.96 -15.60 -23.41
N ILE A 190 8.90 -16.88 -23.04
CA ILE A 190 7.63 -17.53 -22.69
C ILE A 190 7.04 -16.92 -21.41
N LYS A 191 7.87 -16.60 -20.41
CA LYS A 191 7.43 -15.93 -19.18
C LYS A 191 6.89 -14.53 -19.46
N ILE A 192 7.48 -13.81 -20.42
CA ILE A 192 7.00 -12.50 -20.87
C ILE A 192 5.65 -12.66 -21.60
N GLU A 193 5.55 -13.66 -22.48
CA GLU A 193 4.35 -13.92 -23.28
C GLU A 193 3.17 -14.43 -22.43
N GLU A 194 3.39 -15.36 -21.50
CA GLU A 194 2.37 -15.80 -20.54
C GLU A 194 1.89 -14.66 -19.65
N ARG A 195 2.81 -13.79 -19.20
CA ARG A 195 2.45 -12.58 -18.46
C ARG A 195 1.56 -11.68 -19.31
N ARG A 196 1.88 -11.48 -20.60
CA ARG A 196 1.09 -10.68 -21.54
C ARG A 196 -0.29 -11.29 -21.80
N ARG A 197 -0.37 -12.62 -22.02
CA ARG A 197 -1.63 -13.34 -22.24
C ARG A 197 -2.56 -13.24 -21.04
N TYR A 198 -2.02 -13.43 -19.84
CA TYR A 198 -2.81 -13.32 -18.61
C TYR A 198 -3.28 -11.88 -18.33
N GLN A 199 -2.42 -10.88 -18.57
CA GLN A 199 -2.83 -9.47 -18.48
C GLN A 199 -3.96 -9.13 -19.47
N SER A 200 -3.91 -9.72 -20.68
CA SER A 200 -4.94 -9.55 -21.69
C SER A 200 -6.25 -10.23 -21.31
N SER A 201 -6.20 -11.44 -20.70
CA SER A 201 -7.41 -12.16 -20.27
C SER A 201 -8.14 -11.48 -19.11
N ILE A 202 -7.42 -10.86 -18.17
CA ILE A 202 -8.03 -10.02 -17.12
C ILE A 202 -8.82 -8.86 -17.75
N SER A 203 -8.26 -8.24 -18.78
CA SER A 203 -8.86 -7.06 -19.43
C SER A 203 -10.09 -7.40 -20.29
N THR A 204 -10.18 -8.62 -20.83
CA THR A 204 -11.31 -9.05 -21.67
C THR A 204 -12.46 -9.70 -20.91
N THR A 205 -12.22 -10.23 -19.70
CA THR A 205 -13.25 -10.95 -18.94
C THR A 205 -14.36 -10.02 -18.41
N THR A 206 -14.09 -8.72 -18.28
CA THR A 206 -15.08 -7.71 -17.88
C THR A 206 -16.06 -7.30 -18.98
N ASN A 207 -15.75 -7.54 -20.27
CA ASN A 207 -16.63 -7.11 -21.38
C ASN A 207 -17.46 -8.22 -22.02
N ASN A 208 -17.08 -9.50 -21.87
CA ASN A 208 -17.74 -10.58 -22.63
C ASN A 208 -18.82 -11.33 -21.84
N LYS A 209 -18.89 -11.22 -20.51
CA LYS A 209 -19.97 -11.86 -19.73
C LYS A 209 -21.31 -11.13 -19.75
N SER A 210 -21.36 -9.85 -20.12
CA SER A 210 -22.62 -9.10 -20.26
C SER A 210 -23.36 -9.37 -21.57
N LYS A 211 -22.80 -10.18 -22.48
CA LYS A 211 -23.39 -10.42 -23.82
C LYS A 211 -24.08 -11.78 -23.98
N GLN A 212 -24.04 -12.66 -22.98
CA GLN A 212 -24.58 -14.02 -23.10
C GLN A 212 -25.81 -14.32 -22.22
N GLU A 213 -26.28 -13.35 -21.40
CA GLU A 213 -27.48 -13.53 -20.56
C GLU A 213 -28.72 -12.73 -21.03
N ASN A 214 -28.68 -12.07 -22.20
CA ASN A 214 -29.83 -11.36 -22.77
C ASN A 214 -30.38 -12.03 -24.04
N LEU A 215 -30.71 -13.32 -23.94
CA LEU A 215 -31.64 -13.98 -24.86
C LEU A 215 -32.83 -14.53 -24.06
N SER A 216 -33.63 -13.62 -23.51
CA SER A 216 -35.06 -13.80 -23.19
C SER A 216 -35.60 -12.57 -22.47
N SER A 217 -35.91 -11.48 -23.18
CA SER A 217 -37.10 -10.66 -22.90
C SER A 217 -37.23 -9.48 -23.88
N SER A 218 -38.33 -9.55 -24.62
CA SER A 218 -39.13 -8.52 -25.28
C SER A 218 -38.59 -7.08 -25.44
N VAL A 219 -38.56 -6.66 -26.71
CA VAL A 219 -39.31 -5.51 -27.27
C VAL A 219 -39.43 -4.30 -26.36
N TRP A 220 -38.76 -3.19 -26.71
CA TRP A 220 -39.35 -1.86 -26.91
C TRP A 220 -38.35 -1.01 -27.72
N THR A 221 -38.68 -0.81 -29.00
CA THR A 221 -38.07 0.18 -29.89
C THR A 221 -38.57 1.57 -29.54
N THR A 222 -37.68 2.53 -29.26
CA THR A 222 -37.96 3.95 -29.55
C THR A 222 -36.68 4.74 -29.80
N ASN A 223 -36.71 5.41 -30.96
CA ASN A 223 -35.76 6.30 -31.60
C ASN A 223 -34.91 7.21 -30.69
N GLN A 224 -33.61 7.31 -30.98
CA GLN A 224 -32.80 8.49 -30.70
C GLN A 224 -31.98 8.95 -31.93
N PRO A 225 -31.70 10.26 -32.06
CA PRO A 225 -31.16 10.87 -33.26
C PRO A 225 -29.62 10.82 -33.32
N LYS A 226 -29.11 10.73 -34.55
CA LYS A 226 -27.68 10.84 -34.90
C LYS A 226 -27.16 12.24 -34.54
N CYS A 227 -26.13 12.30 -33.70
CA CYS A 227 -25.33 13.50 -33.49
C CYS A 227 -24.00 13.34 -34.25
N ASN A 228 -23.79 14.21 -35.23
CA ASN A 228 -22.59 14.30 -36.05
C ASN A 228 -21.43 14.87 -35.24
N THR A 229 -20.28 14.20 -35.26
CA THR A 229 -19.00 14.74 -34.78
C THR A 229 -18.37 15.65 -35.84
N PRO A 230 -17.83 16.83 -35.48
CA PRO A 230 -17.00 17.61 -36.38
C PRO A 230 -15.56 17.07 -36.39
N ILE A 231 -15.06 16.89 -37.60
CA ILE A 231 -13.67 16.58 -37.94
C ILE A 231 -12.83 17.84 -37.70
N TYR A 232 -11.86 17.77 -36.79
CA TYR A 232 -10.81 18.80 -36.67
C TYR A 232 -9.64 18.46 -37.61
N PRO A 233 -9.19 19.41 -38.46
CA PRO A 233 -7.97 19.21 -39.23
C PRO A 233 -6.73 19.46 -38.38
N SER A 234 -5.77 18.54 -38.46
CA SER A 234 -4.39 18.74 -38.01
C SER A 234 -3.71 19.83 -38.84
N SER A 235 -3.41 20.97 -38.23
CA SER A 235 -2.48 21.95 -38.78
C SER A 235 -1.11 21.84 -38.10
N THR A 236 -0.15 21.40 -38.89
CA THR A 236 1.30 21.42 -38.68
C THR A 236 1.76 22.81 -38.23
N ILE A 237 2.36 22.91 -37.03
CA ILE A 237 3.04 24.13 -36.57
C ILE A 237 4.49 24.06 -37.05
N ASN A 238 4.75 24.67 -38.21
CA ASN A 238 6.06 25.17 -38.60
C ASN A 238 5.91 26.68 -38.73
N ASN A 239 6.19 27.42 -37.65
CA ASN A 239 6.41 28.87 -37.71
C ASN A 239 7.30 29.28 -36.52
N VAL A 240 8.61 29.09 -36.69
CA VAL A 240 9.61 29.84 -35.93
C VAL A 240 9.71 31.22 -36.59
N GLN A 241 8.74 32.08 -36.28
CA GLN A 241 8.87 33.51 -36.57
C GLN A 241 9.92 34.06 -35.59
N LYS A 242 11.03 34.55 -36.15
CA LYS A 242 12.07 35.28 -35.41
C LYS A 242 11.42 36.44 -34.65
N ILE A 243 11.35 36.33 -33.34
CA ILE A 243 10.97 37.42 -32.43
C ILE A 243 12.11 38.44 -32.47
N THR A 244 11.99 39.46 -33.32
CA THR A 244 12.92 40.60 -33.38
C THR A 244 12.35 41.88 -32.76
N ASP A 245 11.11 41.85 -32.26
CA ASP A 245 10.52 43.01 -31.59
C ASP A 245 11.11 43.19 -30.20
N ALA A 246 11.92 44.25 -30.05
CA ALA A 246 12.53 44.66 -28.78
C ALA A 246 11.50 44.82 -27.64
N SER A 247 10.25 45.17 -27.95
CA SER A 247 9.15 45.24 -26.98
C SER A 247 8.79 43.87 -26.38
N ALA A 248 8.79 42.81 -27.20
CA ALA A 248 8.48 41.46 -26.72
C ALA A 248 9.60 40.91 -25.81
N ILE A 249 10.86 41.28 -26.11
CA ILE A 249 12.02 40.95 -25.27
C ILE A 249 11.92 41.65 -23.91
N LEU A 250 11.50 42.92 -23.88
CA LEU A 250 11.32 43.68 -22.64
C LEU A 250 10.21 43.10 -21.74
N ASP A 251 9.09 42.71 -22.32
CA ASP A 251 7.99 42.08 -21.57
C ASP A 251 8.38 40.69 -21.06
N LEU A 252 9.16 39.93 -21.82
CA LEU A 252 9.72 38.66 -21.37
C LEU A 252 10.66 38.87 -20.17
N SER A 253 11.54 39.89 -20.24
CA SER A 253 12.45 40.24 -19.15
C SER A 253 11.68 40.52 -17.85
N LYS A 254 10.63 41.36 -17.90
CA LYS A 254 9.80 41.66 -16.73
C LYS A 254 9.13 40.42 -16.14
N LYS A 255 8.69 39.48 -16.99
CA LYS A 255 8.10 38.20 -16.53
C LYS A 255 9.14 37.32 -15.86
N ILE A 256 10.37 37.28 -16.39
CA ILE A 256 11.49 36.56 -15.79
C ILE A 256 11.82 37.17 -14.43
N ASP A 257 11.91 38.49 -14.32
CA ASP A 257 12.18 39.18 -13.04
C ASP A 257 11.10 38.87 -12.00
N LEU A 258 9.82 38.89 -12.40
CA LEU A 258 8.71 38.52 -11.52
C LEU A 258 8.79 37.05 -11.06
N LEU A 259 9.20 36.15 -11.95
CA LEU A 259 9.40 34.73 -11.59
C LEU A 259 10.58 34.57 -10.63
N THR A 260 11.68 35.30 -10.83
CA THR A 260 12.83 35.31 -9.91
C THR A 260 12.39 35.74 -8.51
N ILE A 261 11.63 36.84 -8.39
CA ILE A 261 11.08 37.31 -7.10
C ILE A 261 10.19 36.24 -6.44
N LYS A 262 9.34 35.56 -7.22
CA LYS A 262 8.49 34.47 -6.70
C LYS A 262 9.32 33.27 -6.22
N ILE A 263 10.37 32.91 -6.95
CA ILE A 263 11.28 31.81 -6.56
C ILE A 263 11.98 32.16 -5.25
N GLU A 264 12.51 33.38 -5.13
CA GLU A 264 13.14 33.85 -3.88
C GLU A 264 12.15 33.82 -2.71
N HIS A 265 10.91 34.29 -2.91
CA HIS A 265 9.87 34.21 -1.90
C HIS A 265 9.60 32.76 -1.46
N PHE A 266 9.43 31.83 -2.39
CA PHE A 266 9.24 30.41 -2.06
C PHE A 266 10.44 29.81 -1.33
N SER A 267 11.67 30.18 -1.70
CA SER A 267 12.87 29.76 -0.98
C SER A 267 12.87 30.28 0.47
N THR A 268 12.46 31.52 0.72
CA THR A 268 12.35 32.05 2.09
C THR A 268 11.28 31.33 2.92
N GLU A 269 10.11 31.03 2.35
CA GLU A 269 9.05 30.28 3.03
C GLU A 269 9.48 28.84 3.32
N GLN A 270 10.21 28.20 2.41
CA GLN A 270 10.78 26.87 2.62
C GLN A 270 11.74 26.84 3.82
N VAL A 271 12.60 27.86 3.97
CA VAL A 271 13.50 27.98 5.13
C VAL A 271 12.72 28.14 6.44
N LYS A 272 11.64 28.94 6.46
CA LYS A 272 10.78 29.10 7.64
C LYS A 272 10.10 27.79 8.03
N ILE A 273 9.54 27.07 7.06
CA ILE A 273 8.90 25.76 7.28
C ILE A 273 9.92 24.77 7.86
N ASN A 274 11.13 24.69 7.28
CA ASN A 274 12.18 23.80 7.79
C ASN A 274 12.62 24.15 9.21
N SER A 275 12.71 25.45 9.54
CA SER A 275 13.00 25.90 10.91
C SER A 275 11.89 25.50 11.89
N SER A 276 10.62 25.65 11.50
CA SER A 276 9.47 25.23 12.30
C SER A 276 9.44 23.72 12.54
N LEU A 277 9.70 22.92 11.48
CA LEU A 277 9.81 21.46 11.58
C LEU A 277 10.92 21.04 12.55
N ASN A 278 12.10 21.68 12.47
CA ASN A 278 13.20 21.41 13.40
C ASN A 278 12.81 21.73 14.85
N ASN A 279 12.10 22.83 15.10
CA ASN A 279 11.63 23.18 16.44
C ASN A 279 10.63 22.14 16.98
N MET A 280 9.69 21.69 16.15
CA MET A 280 8.76 20.62 16.54
C MET A 280 9.50 19.31 16.84
N TYR A 281 10.50 18.95 16.04
CA TYR A 281 11.32 17.76 16.27
C TYR A 281 12.07 17.82 17.61
N GLN A 282 12.63 18.99 17.96
CA GLN A 282 13.27 19.20 19.27
C GLN A 282 12.27 19.08 20.42
N HIS A 283 11.07 19.64 20.26
CA HIS A 283 10.01 19.54 21.26
C HIS A 283 9.56 18.08 21.48
N ILE A 284 9.36 17.33 20.40
CA ILE A 284 9.02 15.90 20.45
C ILE A 284 10.11 15.11 21.18
N ASN A 285 11.38 15.34 20.86
CA ASN A 285 12.49 14.68 21.55
C ASN A 285 12.56 15.02 23.05
N SER A 286 12.24 16.27 23.43
CA SER A 286 12.17 16.66 24.84
C SER A 286 11.06 15.91 25.56
N CYS A 287 9.83 15.89 25.00
CA CYS A 287 8.72 15.15 25.57
C CYS A 287 9.02 13.65 25.68
N GLN A 288 9.73 13.08 24.71
CA GLN A 288 10.16 11.68 24.77
C GLN A 288 11.10 11.43 25.94
N LYS A 289 12.10 12.29 26.16
CA LYS A 289 13.01 12.18 27.32
C LYS A 289 12.25 12.22 28.64
N GLU A 290 11.26 13.10 28.76
CA GLU A 290 10.40 13.18 29.95
C GLU A 290 9.57 11.91 30.15
N ILE A 291 8.97 11.36 29.08
CA ILE A 291 8.23 10.09 29.12
C ILE A 291 9.14 8.94 29.57
N TYR A 292 10.38 8.88 29.07
CA TYR A 292 11.35 7.86 29.49
C TYR A 292 11.73 8.01 30.97
N SER A 293 11.98 9.23 31.44
CA SER A 293 12.28 9.49 32.85
C SER A 293 11.09 9.10 33.75
N MET A 294 9.86 9.45 33.34
CA MET A 294 8.65 9.09 34.06
C MET A 294 8.45 7.56 34.10
N LYS A 295 8.65 6.88 32.97
CA LYS A 295 8.62 5.42 32.90
C LYS A 295 9.62 4.79 33.86
N GLU A 296 10.86 5.28 33.86
CA GLU A 296 11.91 4.77 34.73
C GLU A 296 11.55 4.95 36.21
N PHE A 297 11.05 6.13 36.58
CA PHE A 297 10.57 6.40 37.94
C PHE A 297 9.44 5.45 38.36
N ILE A 298 8.43 5.29 37.50
CA ILE A 298 7.27 4.44 37.76
C ILE A 298 7.69 2.98 37.95
N MET A 299 8.55 2.47 37.08
CA MET A 299 8.96 1.06 37.06
C MET A 299 9.98 0.72 38.16
N ASN A 300 10.97 1.59 38.38
CA ASN A 300 12.11 1.27 39.24
C ASN A 300 11.94 1.78 40.67
N LYS A 301 11.09 2.80 40.91
CA LYS A 301 10.90 3.38 42.25
C LYS A 301 9.49 3.17 42.78
N PHE A 302 8.48 3.61 42.03
CA PHE A 302 7.10 3.63 42.55
C PHE A 302 6.50 2.23 42.71
N TYR A 303 6.60 1.37 41.70
CA TYR A 303 6.01 0.02 41.76
C TYR A 303 6.62 -0.89 42.85
N PRO A 304 7.96 -0.98 42.99
CA PRO A 304 8.56 -1.73 44.08
C PRO A 304 8.11 -1.22 45.45
N PHE A 305 8.03 0.10 45.64
CA PHE A 305 7.55 0.72 46.88
C PHE A 305 6.12 0.30 47.23
N VAL A 306 5.20 0.34 46.27
CA VAL A 306 3.81 -0.11 46.51
C VAL A 306 3.74 -1.61 46.81
N CYS A 307 4.57 -2.42 46.16
CA CYS A 307 4.65 -3.86 46.46
C CYS A 307 5.18 -4.12 47.88
N GLU A 308 6.19 -3.37 48.31
CA GLU A 308 6.74 -3.46 49.67
C GLU A 308 5.69 -3.07 50.71
N LEU A 309 5.01 -1.93 50.52
CA LEU A 309 3.91 -1.51 51.38
C LEU A 309 2.82 -2.58 51.45
N SER A 310 2.43 -3.13 50.30
CA SER A 310 1.44 -4.23 50.25
C SER A 310 1.86 -5.41 51.11
N ASN A 311 3.13 -5.80 51.10
CA ASN A 311 3.63 -6.91 51.90
C ASN A 311 3.63 -6.58 53.40
N VAL A 312 4.02 -5.35 53.78
CA VAL A 312 4.04 -4.89 55.17
C VAL A 312 2.62 -4.85 55.75
N PHE A 313 1.66 -4.25 55.03
CA PHE A 313 0.26 -4.17 55.48
C PHE A 313 -0.37 -5.56 55.56
N LEU A 314 -0.23 -6.40 54.53
CA LEU A 314 -0.79 -7.75 54.55
C LEU A 314 -0.09 -8.67 55.58
N GLY A 315 1.15 -8.40 55.95
CA GLY A 315 1.86 -9.13 57.00
C GLY A 315 1.29 -8.84 58.39
N LYS A 316 1.03 -7.55 58.69
CA LYS A 316 0.66 -7.07 60.03
C LYS A 316 -0.85 -6.98 60.31
N SER A 317 -1.69 -6.96 59.28
CA SER A 317 -3.15 -6.80 59.43
C SER A 317 -3.87 -8.04 59.97
N LYS A 318 -5.05 -7.83 60.56
CA LYS A 318 -5.98 -8.91 60.94
C LYS A 318 -6.56 -9.57 59.69
N GLN A 319 -7.00 -10.83 59.78
CA GLN A 319 -7.49 -11.60 58.62
C GLN A 319 -8.61 -10.87 57.85
N ALA A 320 -9.60 -10.30 58.55
CA ALA A 320 -10.68 -9.54 57.93
C ALA A 320 -10.19 -8.31 57.13
N GLU A 321 -9.14 -7.63 57.57
CA GLU A 321 -8.53 -6.52 56.83
C GLU A 321 -7.75 -7.01 55.61
N LYS A 322 -7.04 -8.15 55.74
CA LYS A 322 -6.33 -8.77 54.62
C LYS A 322 -7.31 -9.12 53.50
N ASP A 323 -8.46 -9.70 53.85
CA ASP A 323 -9.49 -10.08 52.89
C ASP A 323 -10.09 -8.85 52.19
N ARG A 324 -10.21 -7.71 52.89
CA ARG A 324 -10.64 -6.43 52.29
C ARG A 324 -9.58 -5.80 51.37
N LEU A 325 -8.31 -5.84 51.74
CA LEU A 325 -7.23 -5.14 51.03
C LEU A 325 -6.65 -5.94 49.85
N ARG A 326 -6.64 -7.26 49.94
CA ARG A 326 -6.11 -8.15 48.89
C ARG A 326 -6.68 -7.87 47.48
N PRO A 327 -8.00 -7.73 47.26
CA PRO A 327 -8.52 -7.42 45.93
C PRO A 327 -8.06 -6.07 45.39
N LEU A 328 -7.88 -5.05 46.25
CA LEU A 328 -7.36 -3.74 45.83
C LEU A 328 -5.92 -3.82 45.33
N PHE A 329 -5.07 -4.59 46.01
CA PHE A 329 -3.68 -4.81 45.55
C PHE A 329 -3.61 -5.63 44.27
N ILE A 330 -4.52 -6.59 44.08
CA ILE A 330 -4.64 -7.35 42.82
C ILE A 330 -5.04 -6.41 41.68
N GLN A 331 -6.06 -5.57 41.90
CA GLN A 331 -6.51 -4.59 40.90
C GLN A 331 -5.38 -3.62 40.54
N PHE A 332 -4.69 -3.05 41.54
CA PHE A 332 -3.55 -2.15 41.30
C PHE A 332 -2.46 -2.81 40.43
N LYS A 333 -2.11 -4.08 40.70
CA LYS A 333 -1.12 -4.81 39.89
C LYS A 333 -1.58 -5.02 38.44
N GLN A 334 -2.87 -5.26 38.24
CA GLN A 334 -3.45 -5.39 36.90
C GLN A 334 -3.43 -4.05 36.16
N ASP A 335 -3.90 -2.97 36.78
CA ASP A 335 -3.91 -1.63 36.21
C ASP A 335 -2.49 -1.18 35.85
N PHE A 336 -1.53 -1.43 36.75
CA PHE A 336 -0.12 -1.13 36.51
C PHE A 336 0.46 -1.88 35.31
N LYS A 337 0.07 -3.15 35.12
CA LYS A 337 0.48 -3.95 33.96
C LYS A 337 -0.06 -3.38 32.65
N GLU A 338 -1.30 -2.89 32.64
CA GLU A 338 -1.89 -2.23 31.46
C GLU A 338 -1.24 -0.87 31.16
N VAL A 339 -0.93 -0.08 32.19
CA VAL A 339 -0.14 1.17 32.02
C VAL A 339 1.23 0.86 31.43
N THR A 340 1.90 -0.19 31.91
CA THR A 340 3.23 -0.59 31.41
C THR A 340 3.18 -1.03 29.94
N LYS A 341 2.14 -1.78 29.53
CA LYS A 341 1.90 -2.14 28.13
C LYS A 341 1.68 -0.92 27.26
N SER A 342 0.88 0.04 27.73
CA SER A 342 0.58 1.28 27.01
C SER A 342 1.85 2.11 26.78
N ILE A 343 2.69 2.25 27.80
CA ILE A 343 3.99 2.91 27.69
C ILE A 343 4.91 2.15 26.72
N ALA A 344 4.96 0.82 26.80
CA ALA A 344 5.78 0.00 25.91
C ALA A 344 5.36 0.16 24.44
N PHE A 345 4.05 0.24 24.16
CA PHE A 345 3.51 0.49 22.83
C PHE A 345 3.97 1.84 22.29
N VAL A 346 3.80 2.92 23.07
CA VAL A 346 4.25 4.28 22.67
C VAL A 346 5.75 4.32 22.39
N THR A 347 6.56 3.65 23.21
CA THR A 347 8.02 3.62 23.01
C THR A 347 8.48 2.78 21.81
N ARG A 348 7.71 1.74 21.41
CA ARG A 348 8.06 0.89 20.25
C ARG A 348 7.69 1.54 18.92
N SER A 349 6.54 2.21 18.86
CA SER A 349 6.08 2.87 17.63
C SER A 349 7.02 3.98 17.18
N ASN A 350 7.80 4.55 18.10
CA ASN A 350 8.75 5.64 17.82
C ASN A 350 10.19 5.17 17.57
N ALA A 351 10.52 3.89 17.78
CA ALA A 351 11.84 3.34 17.51
C ALA A 351 12.07 3.03 16.01
N ILE A 352 11.05 3.23 15.17
CA ILE A 352 11.15 3.08 13.72
C ILE A 352 11.71 4.39 13.14
N SER A 353 13.05 4.44 13.15
CA SER A 353 13.95 5.30 12.38
C SER A 353 14.28 6.71 12.89
N PRO A 354 15.53 6.91 13.33
CA PRO A 354 16.35 8.00 12.84
C PRO A 354 17.36 7.43 11.83
N ASN A 355 17.30 7.91 10.58
CA ASN A 355 18.44 7.82 9.68
C ASN A 355 19.62 8.51 10.36
N SER A 356 20.58 7.74 10.87
CA SER A 356 21.89 8.22 11.26
C SER A 356 22.68 8.52 9.98
N SER A 357 22.45 9.68 9.37
CA SER A 357 23.44 10.30 8.49
C SER A 357 24.48 10.95 9.40
N SER A 358 25.50 10.17 9.77
CA SER A 358 26.76 10.73 10.25
C SER A 358 27.40 11.52 9.11
N ASN A 359 27.30 12.85 9.18
CA ASN A 359 28.18 13.73 8.43
C ASN A 359 29.59 13.58 9.03
N GLU A 360 30.41 12.70 8.45
CA GLU A 360 31.85 12.84 8.57
C GLU A 360 32.27 14.06 7.75
N SER A 361 32.69 15.10 8.47
CA SER A 361 33.42 16.24 7.92
C SER A 361 34.73 15.75 7.31
N ILE A 362 34.79 15.71 5.98
CA ILE A 362 36.07 15.65 5.26
C ILE A 362 36.70 17.04 5.38
N SER A 363 37.73 17.13 6.23
CA SER A 363 38.70 18.21 6.20
C SER A 363 39.49 18.10 4.89
N ASN A 364 39.30 19.07 3.99
CA ASN A 364 40.21 19.29 2.89
C ASN A 364 41.41 20.07 3.42
N ASP A 365 42.51 19.35 3.71
CA ASP A 365 43.84 19.89 3.50
C ASP A 365 44.29 19.41 2.12
N PHE A 366 44.28 20.33 1.15
CA PHE A 366 45.21 20.54 0.02
C PHE A 366 44.60 21.49 -1.00
#